data_AF-A0A7V1AP05-F1
#
_entry.id   AF-A0A7V1AP05-F1
#
_cell.length_a   1.000
_cell.length_b   1.000
_cell.length_c   1.000
_cell.angle_alpha   90.00
_cell.angle_beta   90.00
_cell.angle_gamma   90.00
#
_symmetry.space_group_name_H-M   'P 1'
#
loop_
_entity.id
_entity.type
_entity.pdbx_description
1 polymer ?
#
loop_
_entity_poly.entity_id
_entity_poly.type
_entity_poly.pdbx_seq_one_letter_code
_entity_poly.pdbx_strand_id
1 'polypeptide(L)'
;MQKNTHKYPPNYRWNFTMGVLHGIIFSFGMAFSEPFSVLPLFLRSFTSSKVVIGFLISIIKTGSALPQFFVANKVQNLSRGKPILLVAIWVRWLAWGLLAMVTFIGGHHSPHLILASFVFFLFIFSFAGGVANVPFFNMIAKAIFA
;
A
#
# COMPACT_ATOMS: atom_id res chain seq x y z
N MET A 1 -25.07 -33.56 -20.81
CA MET A 1 -23.82 -32.76 -20.65
C MET A 1 -24.19 -31.28 -20.72
N GLN A 2 -24.48 -30.65 -19.57
CA GLN A 2 -24.76 -29.21 -19.53
C GLN A 2 -23.43 -28.47 -19.72
N LYS A 3 -23.31 -27.74 -20.83
CA LYS A 3 -22.17 -26.87 -21.11
C LYS A 3 -22.29 -25.69 -20.14
N ASN A 4 -21.57 -25.72 -19.03
CA ASN A 4 -21.44 -24.56 -18.14
C ASN A 4 -20.77 -23.44 -18.93
N THR A 5 -21.57 -22.61 -19.60
CA THR A 5 -21.10 -21.36 -20.19
C THR A 5 -20.88 -20.40 -19.03
N HIS A 6 -19.70 -20.46 -18.40
CA HIS A 6 -19.24 -19.37 -17.55
C HIS A 6 -19.27 -18.10 -18.41
N LYS A 7 -20.31 -17.29 -18.20
CA LYS A 7 -20.53 -16.06 -18.94
C LYS A 7 -19.61 -15.04 -18.30
N TYR A 8 -18.42 -14.86 -18.88
CA TYR A 8 -17.45 -13.89 -18.38
C TYR A 8 -18.08 -12.51 -18.19
N PRO A 9 -17.62 -11.74 -17.18
CA PRO A 9 -18.13 -10.41 -16.96
C PRO A 9 -17.86 -9.51 -18.18
N PRO A 10 -18.68 -8.45 -18.39
CA PRO A 10 -18.46 -7.48 -19.45
C PRO A 10 -17.02 -6.94 -19.41
N ASN A 11 -16.38 -6.85 -20.57
CA ASN A 11 -15.00 -6.37 -20.72
C ASN A 11 -13.93 -7.20 -19.98
N TYR A 12 -14.16 -8.50 -19.74
CA TYR A 12 -13.22 -9.40 -19.05
C TYR A 12 -11.76 -9.26 -19.53
N ARG A 13 -11.50 -9.31 -20.85
CA ARG A 13 -10.13 -9.20 -21.40
C ARG A 13 -9.46 -7.88 -21.00
N TRP A 14 -10.20 -6.77 -21.06
CA TRP A 14 -9.69 -5.47 -20.67
C TRP A 14 -9.41 -5.39 -19.17
N ASN A 15 -10.38 -5.81 -18.34
CA ASN A 15 -10.24 -5.81 -16.88
C ASN A 15 -9.07 -6.68 -16.43
N PHE A 16 -8.89 -7.85 -17.05
CA PHE A 16 -7.78 -8.75 -16.79
C PHE A 16 -6.43 -8.10 -17.15
N THR A 17 -6.29 -7.58 -18.38
CA THR A 17 -5.04 -6.92 -18.82
C THR A 17 -4.70 -5.71 -17.95
N MET A 18 -5.68 -4.86 -17.64
CA MET A 18 -5.46 -3.70 -16.76
C MET A 18 -5.11 -4.12 -15.33
N GLY A 19 -5.72 -5.19 -14.81
CA GLY A 19 -5.38 -5.76 -13.51
C GLY A 19 -3.95 -6.28 -13.46
N VAL A 20 -3.49 -6.98 -14.51
CA VAL A 20 -2.10 -7.45 -14.64
C VAL A 20 -1.13 -6.27 -14.71
N LEU A 21 -1.39 -5.29 -15.58
CA LEU A 21 -0.55 -4.09 -15.69
C LEU A 21 -0.46 -3.32 -14.37
N HIS A 22 -1.58 -3.16 -13.67
CA HIS A 22 -1.59 -2.56 -12.33
C HIS A 22 -0.72 -3.36 -11.36
N GLY A 23 -0.84 -4.70 -11.34
CA GLY A 23 -0.02 -5.57 -10.51
C GLY A 23 1.48 -5.42 -10.79
N ILE A 24 1.88 -5.33 -12.07
CA ILE A 24 3.27 -5.12 -12.49
C ILE A 24 3.78 -3.77 -11.99
N ILE A 25 3.07 -2.68 -12.29
CA ILE A 25 3.48 -1.31 -11.90
C ILE A 25 3.53 -1.17 -10.38
N PHE A 26 2.53 -1.70 -9.68
CA PHE A 26 2.47 -1.68 -8.22
C PHE A 26 3.65 -2.46 -7.62
N SER A 27 3.94 -3.66 -8.12
CA SER A 27 5.06 -4.48 -7.63
C SER A 27 6.41 -3.81 -7.89
N PHE A 28 6.56 -3.20 -9.07
CA PHE A 28 7.75 -2.42 -9.40
C PHE A 28 7.94 -1.24 -8.44
N GLY A 29 6.88 -0.47 -8.14
CA GLY A 29 6.95 0.60 -7.14
C GLY A 29 7.24 0.11 -5.73
N MET A 30 6.65 -1.03 -5.33
CA MET A 30 6.91 -1.65 -4.03
C MET A 30 8.36 -2.10 -3.87
N ALA A 31 9.06 -2.45 -4.95
CA ALA A 31 10.48 -2.82 -4.90
C ALA A 31 11.37 -1.67 -4.39
N PHE A 32 11.05 -0.41 -4.71
CA PHE A 32 11.78 0.76 -4.20
C PHE A 32 11.52 1.04 -2.72
N SER A 33 10.47 0.47 -2.16
CA SER A 33 10.09 0.64 -0.75
C SER A 33 10.19 -0.67 0.03
N GLU A 34 11.03 -1.59 -0.45
CA GLU A 34 11.14 -2.91 0.12
C GLU A 34 11.67 -2.81 1.57
N PRO A 35 10.89 -3.29 2.57
CA PRO A 35 11.14 -3.02 3.98
C PRO A 35 12.30 -3.82 4.59
N PHE A 36 12.84 -4.83 3.90
CA PHE A 36 13.90 -5.70 4.42
C PHE A 36 15.28 -5.43 3.81
N SER A 37 15.36 -4.68 2.72
CA SER A 37 16.57 -4.40 1.95
C SER A 37 16.75 -2.91 1.71
N VAL A 38 15.83 -2.26 0.99
CA VAL A 38 15.97 -0.85 0.58
C VAL A 38 15.78 0.09 1.75
N LEU A 39 14.68 -0.04 2.50
CA LEU A 39 14.39 0.86 3.62
C LEU A 39 15.42 0.75 4.75
N PRO A 40 15.86 -0.46 5.19
CA PRO A 40 16.87 -0.57 6.24
C PRO A 40 18.22 0.02 5.82
N LEU A 41 18.61 -0.15 4.54
CA LEU A 41 19.82 0.43 4.01
C LEU A 41 19.76 1.96 4.00
N PHE A 42 18.63 2.52 3.58
CA PHE A 42 18.40 3.96 3.62
C PHE A 42 18.45 4.52 5.05
N LEU A 43 17.79 3.85 5.99
CA LEU A 43 17.73 4.27 7.39
C LEU A 43 19.09 4.21 8.10
N ARG A 44 20.01 3.33 7.66
CA ARG A 44 21.38 3.27 8.19
C ARG A 44 22.18 4.56 7.97
N SER A 45 21.82 5.37 6.98
CA SER A 45 22.43 6.68 6.76
C SER A 45 22.06 7.70 7.86
N PHE A 46 21.02 7.42 8.64
CA PHE A 46 20.49 8.33 9.67
C PHE A 46 20.57 7.77 11.10
N THR A 47 20.70 6.45 11.25
CA THR A 47 20.87 5.80 12.56
C THR A 47 21.73 4.55 12.50
N SER A 48 22.58 4.34 13.50
CA SER A 48 23.32 3.10 13.71
C SER A 48 22.55 2.06 14.53
N SER A 49 21.41 2.44 15.12
CA SER A 49 20.64 1.57 16.01
C SER A 49 19.82 0.55 15.24
N LYS A 50 20.22 -0.72 15.33
CA LYS A 50 19.46 -1.86 14.76
C LYS A 50 18.06 -1.98 15.36
N VAL A 51 17.89 -1.61 16.63
CA VAL A 51 16.61 -1.66 17.33
C VAL A 51 15.61 -0.66 16.72
N VAL A 52 16.07 0.57 16.46
CA VAL A 52 15.23 1.61 15.83
C VAL A 52 14.79 1.19 14.43
N ILE A 53 15.71 0.65 13.62
CA ILE A 53 15.40 0.16 12.28
C ILE A 53 14.39 -0.99 12.34
N GLY A 54 14.60 -1.98 13.22
CA GLY A 54 13.65 -3.09 13.40
C GLY A 54 12.26 -2.63 13.85
N PHE A 55 12.19 -1.66 14.76
CA PHE A 55 10.95 -1.06 15.21
C PHE A 55 10.19 -0.35 14.06
N LEU A 56 10.90 0.42 13.24
CA LEU A 56 10.34 1.07 12.05
C LEU A 56 9.70 0.06 11.08
N ILE A 57 10.41 -1.02 10.77
CA ILE A 57 9.90 -2.09 9.90
C ILE A 57 8.66 -2.75 10.52
N SER A 58 8.66 -2.94 11.83
CA SER A 58 7.54 -3.54 12.55
C SER A 58 6.29 -2.66 12.48
N ILE A 59 6.45 -1.33 12.57
CA ILE A 59 5.35 -0.37 12.39
C ILE A 59 4.74 -0.47 11.00
N ILE A 60 5.56 -0.61 9.94
CA ILE A 60 5.07 -0.78 8.56
C ILE A 60 4.17 -2.02 8.46
N LYS A 61 4.64 -3.16 8.98
CA LYS A 61 3.90 -4.42 8.91
C LYS A 61 2.61 -4.35 9.70
N THR A 62 2.67 -3.94 10.97
CA THR A 62 1.50 -3.81 11.84
C THR A 62 0.52 -2.77 11.31
N GLY A 63 1.03 -1.64 10.80
CA GLY A 63 0.22 -0.58 10.19
C GLY A 63 -0.59 -1.06 9.00
N SER A 64 -0.12 -2.05 8.24
CA SER A 64 -0.90 -2.63 7.13
C SER A 64 -1.93 -3.67 7.55
N ALA A 65 -1.69 -4.39 8.65
CA ALA A 65 -2.59 -5.44 9.15
C ALA A 65 -3.70 -4.88 10.05
N LEU A 66 -3.36 -3.92 10.91
CA LEU A 66 -4.26 -3.35 11.92
C LEU A 66 -5.57 -2.77 11.32
N PRO A 67 -5.56 -1.97 10.24
CA PRO A 67 -6.78 -1.39 9.68
C PRO A 67 -7.74 -2.45 9.16
N GLN A 68 -7.22 -3.58 8.68
CA GLN A 68 -8.03 -4.63 8.07
C GLN A 68 -9.02 -5.22 9.10
N PHE A 69 -8.62 -5.36 10.37
CA PHE A 69 -9.51 -5.85 11.44
C PHE A 69 -10.74 -4.96 11.65
N PHE A 70 -10.57 -3.62 11.58
CA PHE A 70 -11.66 -2.67 11.79
C PHE A 70 -12.50 -2.42 10.54
N VAL A 71 -11.87 -2.50 9.37
CA VAL A 71 -12.46 -2.06 8.10
C VAL A 71 -13.06 -3.23 7.32
N ALA A 72 -12.59 -4.47 7.50
CA ALA A 72 -13.05 -5.64 6.74
C ALA A 72 -14.57 -5.82 6.82
N ASN A 73 -15.13 -5.84 8.04
CA ASN A 73 -16.56 -6.06 8.24
C ASN A 73 -17.41 -4.90 7.66
N LYS A 74 -16.95 -3.66 7.83
CA LYS A 74 -17.66 -2.47 7.32
C LYS A 74 -17.63 -2.36 5.79
N VAL A 75 -16.52 -2.75 5.16
CA VAL A 75 -16.32 -2.58 3.71
C VAL A 75 -16.83 -3.76 2.89
N GLN A 76 -16.88 -4.97 3.45
CA GLN A 76 -17.50 -6.12 2.78
C GLN A 76 -18.95 -5.87 2.37
N ASN A 77 -19.70 -5.11 3.18
CA ASN A 77 -21.11 -4.80 2.95
C ASN A 77 -21.35 -3.52 2.13
N LEU A 78 -20.31 -2.75 1.79
CA LEU A 78 -20.47 -1.52 1.03
C LEU A 78 -20.66 -1.80 -0.46
N SER A 79 -21.78 -1.34 -1.02
CA SER A 79 -22.07 -1.41 -2.45
C SER A 79 -21.07 -0.63 -3.32
N ARG A 80 -20.34 0.34 -2.74
CA ARG A 80 -19.39 1.24 -3.41
C ARG A 80 -18.03 1.31 -2.70
N GLY A 81 -17.18 0.30 -2.85
CA GLY A 81 -15.81 0.30 -2.33
C GLY A 81 -14.82 1.20 -3.08
N LYS A 82 -15.17 1.67 -4.29
CA LYS A 82 -14.29 2.46 -5.18
C LYS A 82 -13.84 3.80 -4.58
N PRO A 83 -14.68 4.64 -3.94
CA PRO A 83 -14.24 5.90 -3.36
C PRO A 83 -13.21 5.71 -2.24
N ILE A 84 -13.42 4.68 -1.39
CA ILE A 84 -12.49 4.34 -0.30
C ILE A 84 -11.12 3.97 -0.87
N LEU A 85 -11.11 3.13 -1.91
CA LEU A 85 -9.88 2.75 -2.61
C LEU A 85 -9.15 3.98 -3.18
N LEU A 86 -9.87 4.88 -3.85
CA LEU A 86 -9.28 6.09 -4.44
C LEU A 86 -8.68 7.02 -3.37
N VAL A 87 -9.41 7.29 -2.28
CA VAL A 87 -8.90 8.09 -1.17
C VAL A 87 -7.63 7.47 -0.59
N ALA A 88 -7.63 6.16 -0.36
CA ALA A 88 -6.46 5.47 0.16
C ALA A 88 -5.25 5.53 -0.80
N ILE A 89 -5.47 5.44 -2.11
CA ILE A 89 -4.40 5.60 -3.12
C ILE A 89 -3.82 7.02 -3.06
N TRP A 90 -4.65 8.06 -3.01
CA TRP A 90 -4.18 9.44 -2.92
C TRP A 90 -3.42 9.72 -1.63
N VAL A 91 -3.89 9.20 -0.49
CA VAL A 91 -3.18 9.29 0.79
C VAL A 91 -1.81 8.62 0.71
N ARG A 92 -1.72 7.44 0.07
CA ARG A 92 -0.44 6.73 -0.10
C ARG A 92 0.53 7.48 -1.01
N TRP A 93 0.03 8.03 -2.11
CA TRP A 93 0.83 8.85 -3.02
C TRP A 93 1.35 10.10 -2.31
N LEU A 94 0.48 10.79 -1.56
CA LEU A 94 0.86 11.99 -0.80
C LEU A 94 1.88 11.66 0.29
N ALA A 95 1.72 10.54 1.01
CA ALA A 95 2.67 10.11 2.03
C ALA A 95 4.09 9.92 1.46
N TRP A 96 4.21 9.27 0.29
CA TRP A 96 5.50 9.13 -0.38
C TRP A 96 6.05 10.46 -0.92
N GLY A 97 5.19 11.28 -1.52
CA GLY A 97 5.59 12.59 -2.03
C GLY A 97 6.12 13.52 -0.93
N LEU A 98 5.42 13.57 0.21
CA LEU A 98 5.84 14.34 1.38
C LEU A 98 7.10 13.76 2.01
N LEU A 99 7.21 12.43 2.12
CA LEU A 99 8.43 11.80 2.65
C LEU A 99 9.65 12.12 1.78
N ALA A 100 9.51 12.07 0.45
CA ALA A 100 10.55 12.44 -0.49
C ALA A 100 10.92 13.94 -0.35
N MET A 101 9.92 14.82 -0.25
CA MET A 101 10.13 16.26 -0.06
C MET A 101 10.88 16.57 1.24
N VAL A 102 10.46 15.99 2.37
CA VAL A 102 11.11 16.20 3.68
C VAL A 102 12.54 15.66 3.66
N THR A 103 12.76 14.50 3.03
CA THR A 103 14.10 13.90 2.92
C THR A 103 15.01 14.74 2.02
N PHE A 104 14.49 15.25 0.91
CA PHE A 104 15.27 16.05 -0.04
C PHE A 104 15.69 17.41 0.54
N ILE A 105 14.79 18.09 1.24
CA ILE A 105 15.06 19.42 1.83
C ILE A 105 15.80 19.29 3.16
N GLY A 106 15.39 18.34 4.01
CA GLY A 106 15.85 18.19 5.39
C GLY A 106 17.03 17.22 5.57
N GLY A 107 17.44 16.53 4.51
CA GLY A 107 18.44 15.45 4.50
C GLY A 107 19.71 15.72 5.31
N HIS A 108 20.19 16.96 5.27
CA HIS A 108 21.47 17.36 5.84
C HIS A 108 21.37 18.02 7.22
N HIS A 109 20.16 18.40 7.67
CA HIS A 109 19.99 19.26 8.84
C HIS A 109 19.74 18.48 10.14
N SER A 110 18.94 17.41 10.11
CA SER A 110 18.63 16.63 11.32
C SER A 110 18.22 15.19 11.01
N PRO A 111 19.07 14.20 11.35
CA PRO A 111 18.72 12.77 11.19
C PRO A 111 17.46 12.37 11.95
N HIS A 112 17.20 12.98 13.12
CA HIS A 112 16.02 12.67 13.94
C HIS A 112 14.70 13.08 13.26
N LEU A 113 14.68 14.21 12.57
CA LEU A 113 13.50 14.68 11.84
C LEU A 113 13.16 13.72 10.69
N ILE A 114 14.17 13.20 10.01
CA ILE A 114 14.00 12.26 8.89
C ILE A 114 13.45 10.94 9.42
N LEU A 115 14.02 10.42 10.52
CA LEU A 115 13.53 9.19 11.16
C LEU A 115 12.08 9.33 11.63
N ALA A 116 11.73 10.44 12.28
CA ALA A 116 10.35 10.70 12.72
C ALA A 116 9.38 10.81 11.54
N SER A 117 9.82 11.49 10.47
CA SER A 117 9.03 11.60 9.23
C SER A 117 8.83 10.23 8.56
N PHE A 118 9.86 9.38 8.58
CA PHE A 118 9.78 7.99 8.12
C PHE A 118 8.75 7.19 8.91
N VAL A 119 8.78 7.26 10.25
CA VAL A 119 7.75 6.62 11.10
C VAL A 119 6.36 7.07 10.66
N PHE A 120 6.15 8.39 10.61
CA PHE A 120 4.83 8.98 10.42
C PHE A 120 4.25 8.69 9.03
N PHE A 121 4.99 9.00 7.97
CA PHE A 121 4.50 8.83 6.61
C PHE A 121 4.41 7.37 6.20
N LEU A 122 5.35 6.51 6.60
CA LEU A 122 5.24 5.08 6.29
C LEU A 122 4.12 4.40 7.08
N PHE A 123 3.83 4.85 8.31
CA PHE A 123 2.65 4.40 9.03
C PHE A 123 1.38 4.78 8.28
N ILE A 124 1.22 6.04 7.86
CA ILE A 124 0.06 6.50 7.08
C ILE A 124 -0.07 5.70 5.78
N PHE A 125 1.02 5.52 5.05
CA PHE A 125 1.05 4.72 3.82
C PHE A 125 0.60 3.27 4.08
N SER A 126 1.12 2.65 5.14
CA SER A 126 0.81 1.26 5.49
C SER A 126 -0.65 1.12 5.95
N PHE A 127 -1.12 2.05 6.77
CA PHE A 127 -2.49 2.09 7.26
C PHE A 127 -3.48 2.26 6.11
N ALA A 128 -3.28 3.24 5.25
CA ALA A 128 -4.08 3.44 4.05
C ALA A 128 -4.02 2.20 3.13
N GLY A 129 -2.88 1.51 3.07
CA GLY A 129 -2.74 0.26 2.34
C GLY A 129 -3.59 -0.88 2.90
N GLY A 130 -3.63 -1.05 4.22
CA GLY A 130 -4.52 -2.01 4.86
C GLY A 130 -5.99 -1.73 4.55
N VAL A 131 -6.40 -0.46 4.59
CA VAL A 131 -7.76 -0.04 4.20
C VAL A 131 -8.04 -0.31 2.72
N ALA A 132 -7.10 -0.01 1.83
CA ALA A 132 -7.23 -0.15 0.38
C ALA A 132 -7.34 -1.61 -0.09
N ASN A 133 -6.64 -2.53 0.60
CA ASN A 133 -6.60 -3.94 0.21
C ASN A 133 -8.00 -4.59 0.20
N VAL A 134 -8.83 -4.27 1.20
CA VAL A 134 -10.19 -4.85 1.33
C VAL A 134 -11.07 -4.56 0.10
N PRO A 135 -11.34 -3.29 -0.29
CA PRO A 135 -12.14 -3.00 -1.47
C PRO A 135 -11.44 -3.42 -2.77
N PHE A 136 -10.10 -3.39 -2.83
CA PHE A 136 -9.34 -3.81 -4.01
C PHE A 136 -9.56 -5.29 -4.34
N PHE A 137 -9.41 -6.19 -3.36
CA PHE A 137 -9.64 -7.62 -3.60
C PHE A 137 -11.11 -7.93 -3.94
N ASN A 138 -12.06 -7.21 -3.35
CA ASN A 138 -13.48 -7.33 -3.72
C ASN A 138 -13.72 -6.90 -5.19
N MET A 139 -13.05 -5.83 -5.65
CA MET A 139 -13.15 -5.38 -7.05
C MET A 139 -12.52 -6.38 -8.02
N ILE A 140 -11.34 -6.93 -7.71
CA ILE A 140 -10.71 -7.97 -8.53
C ILE A 140 -11.60 -9.20 -8.62
N ALA A 141 -12.17 -9.64 -7.50
CA ALA A 141 -13.05 -10.80 -7.48
C ALA A 141 -14.24 -10.62 -8.44
N LYS A 142 -14.89 -9.45 -8.41
CA LYS A 142 -15.99 -9.10 -9.34
C LYS A 142 -15.53 -8.92 -10.79
N ALA A 143 -14.29 -8.50 -11.02
CA ALA A 143 -13.77 -8.29 -12.37
C ALA A 143 -13.42 -9.59 -13.11
N ILE A 144 -13.15 -10.66 -12.37
CA ILE A 144 -12.67 -11.95 -12.90
C ILE A 144 -13.71 -13.07 -12.76
N PHE A 145 -14.39 -13.16 -11.62
CA PHE A 145 -15.24 -14.31 -11.25
C PHE A 145 -16.76 -14.03 -11.27
N ALA A 146 -17.19 -12.83 -11.67
CA ALA A 146 -18.62 -12.48 -11.73
C ALA A 146 -19.38 -13.21 -12.85
#